data_AF-A0A348YD03-F1
#
_entry.id   AF-A0A348YD03-F1
#
_cell.length_a   1.000
_cell.length_b   1.000
_cell.length_c   1.000
_cell.angle_alpha   90.00
_cell.angle_beta   90.00
_cell.angle_gamma   90.00
#
_symmetry.space_group_name_H-M   'P 1'
#
loop_
_entity.id
_entity.type
_entity.pdbx_description
1 polymer ?
#
loop_
_entity_poly.entity_id
_entity_poly.type
_entity_poly.pdbx_seq_one_letter_code
_entity_poly.pdbx_strand_id
1 'polypeptide(L)'
;AVRNSFLWEPVLSQAYWCAIIAFTLNTSAYLAEIIRGAIQNIPLGELEAADAIGMSKWQKLTRITLPRAFGIVVPAYSNEVIFMLKGSALASTIA
;
A
#
# COMPACT_ATOMS: atom_id res chain seq x y z
N ALA A 1 7.96 32.74 -0.70
CA ALA A 1 6.54 32.33 -0.57
C ALA A 1 6.35 31.08 0.29
N VAL A 2 7.16 30.02 0.16
CA VAL A 2 6.98 28.76 0.94
C VAL A 2 7.28 28.88 2.46
N ARG A 3 8.14 29.83 2.86
CA ARG A 3 8.48 30.10 4.27
C ARG A 3 7.37 30.76 5.10
N ASN A 4 6.31 31.29 4.47
CA ASN A 4 5.18 31.94 5.15
C ASN A 4 3.92 31.06 5.16
N SER A 5 4.02 29.81 4.71
CA SER A 5 2.92 28.86 4.77
C SER A 5 2.76 28.34 6.19
N PHE A 6 1.53 28.26 6.69
CA PHE A 6 1.15 27.75 8.03
C PHE A 6 1.73 26.36 8.38
N LEU A 7 2.15 25.58 7.38
CA LEU A 7 2.79 24.27 7.53
C LEU A 7 4.33 24.33 7.69
N TRP A 8 4.94 25.52 7.59
CA TRP A 8 6.40 25.68 7.58
C TRP A 8 7.05 25.44 8.94
N GLU A 9 6.51 26.01 10.02
CA GLU A 9 7.04 25.81 11.38
C GLU A 9 6.88 24.36 11.92
N PRO A 10 5.72 23.69 11.78
CA PRO A 10 5.55 22.35 12.37
C PRO A 10 6.05 21.18 11.51
N VAL A 11 6.02 21.28 10.17
CA VAL A 11 6.22 20.12 9.27
C VAL A 11 7.43 20.26 8.36
N LEU A 12 7.73 21.45 7.83
CA LEU A 12 8.83 21.64 6.87
C LEU A 12 10.14 22.11 7.52
N SER A 13 10.10 22.65 8.75
CA SER A 13 11.29 23.13 9.47
C SER A 13 12.17 22.01 10.02
N GLN A 14 11.63 20.80 10.21
CA GLN A 14 12.41 19.64 10.65
C GLN A 14 12.61 18.66 9.51
N ALA A 15 13.87 18.37 9.17
CA ALA A 15 14.24 17.40 8.14
C ALA A 15 13.61 16.02 8.38
N TYR A 16 13.33 15.67 9.63
CA TYR A 16 12.64 14.45 10.05
C TYR A 16 11.22 14.31 9.45
N TRP A 17 10.39 15.34 9.58
CA TRP A 17 9.02 15.32 9.05
C TRP A 17 8.99 15.32 7.52
N CYS A 18 9.92 16.06 6.89
CA CYS A 18 10.09 16.05 5.44
C CYS A 18 10.50 14.65 4.93
N ALA A 19 11.41 13.97 5.63
CA ALA A 19 11.82 12.61 5.29
C ALA A 19 10.67 11.61 5.46
N ILE A 20 9.92 11.67 6.57
CA ILE A 20 8.76 10.80 6.81
C ILE A 20 7.72 10.94 5.69
N ILE A 21 7.38 12.17 5.32
CA ILE A 21 6.39 12.41 4.26
C ILE A 21 6.90 11.86 2.93
N ALA A 22 8.15 12.13 2.57
CA ALA A 22 8.74 11.61 1.33
C ALA A 22 8.74 10.08 1.27
N PHE A 23 9.16 9.41 2.35
CA PHE A 23 9.14 7.94 2.43
C PHE A 23 7.71 7.40 2.43
N THR A 24 6.81 7.98 3.21
CA THR A 24 5.42 7.52 3.28
C THR A 24 4.74 7.66 1.92
N LEU A 25 4.97 8.76 1.20
CA LEU A 25 4.42 8.96 -0.13
C LEU A 25 4.95 7.90 -1.11
N ASN A 26 6.26 7.66 -1.09
CA ASN A 26 6.90 6.65 -1.94
C ASN A 26 6.35 5.24 -1.65
N THR A 27 6.33 4.83 -0.39
CA THR A 27 5.79 3.53 0.03
C THR A 27 4.29 3.41 -0.28
N SER A 28 3.50 4.47 -0.10
CA SER A 28 2.06 4.45 -0.38
C SER A 28 1.76 4.29 -1.87
N ALA A 29 2.55 4.91 -2.75
CA ALA A 29 2.41 4.76 -4.19
C ALA A 29 2.68 3.32 -4.64
N TYR A 30 3.72 2.71 -4.08
CA TYR A 30 4.04 1.32 -4.35
C TYR A 30 2.98 0.36 -3.80
N LEU A 31 2.52 0.60 -2.57
CA LEU A 31 1.45 -0.18 -1.97
C LEU A 31 0.13 -0.09 -2.76
N ALA A 32 -0.17 1.09 -3.32
CA ALA A 32 -1.33 1.27 -4.19
C ALA A 32 -1.25 0.38 -5.45
N GLU A 33 -0.07 0.26 -6.06
CA GLU A 33 0.14 -0.65 -7.19
C GLU A 33 0.01 -2.12 -6.80
N ILE A 34 0.52 -2.53 -5.62
CA ILE A 34 0.30 -3.89 -5.10
C ILE A 34 -1.20 -4.16 -4.92
N ILE A 35 -1.93 -3.26 -4.28
CA ILE A 35 -3.37 -3.42 -4.05
C ILE A 35 -4.12 -3.48 -5.38
N ARG A 36 -3.77 -2.62 -6.34
CA ARG A 36 -4.33 -2.64 -7.70
C ARG A 36 -4.07 -3.98 -8.39
N GLY A 37 -2.84 -4.49 -8.32
CA GLY A 37 -2.47 -5.80 -8.84
C GLY A 37 -3.22 -6.93 -8.15
N ALA A 38 -3.38 -6.87 -6.83
CA ALA A 38 -4.10 -7.87 -6.06
C ALA A 38 -5.58 -7.95 -6.43
N ILE A 39 -6.24 -6.80 -6.66
CA ILE A 39 -7.63 -6.75 -7.11
C ILE A 39 -7.77 -7.32 -8.53
N GLN A 40 -6.83 -7.01 -9.44
CA GLN A 40 -6.84 -7.53 -10.81
C GLN A 40 -6.57 -9.04 -10.90
N ASN A 41 -5.82 -9.60 -9.93
CA ASN A 41 -5.54 -11.04 -9.87
C ASN A 41 -6.72 -11.88 -9.36
N ILE A 42 -7.84 -11.27 -8.97
CA ILE A 42 -9.02 -12.01 -8.53
C ILE A 42 -9.65 -12.71 -9.75
N PRO A 43 -9.84 -14.04 -9.70
CA PRO A 43 -10.42 -14.78 -10.81
C PRO A 43 -11.85 -14.30 -11.12
N LEU A 44 -12.08 -13.92 -12.37
CA LEU A 44 -13.39 -13.47 -12.87
C LEU A 44 -14.50 -14.50 -12.62
N GLY A 45 -14.19 -15.80 -12.66
CA GLY A 45 -15.15 -16.86 -12.38
C GLY A 45 -15.78 -16.79 -10.99
N GLU A 46 -15.07 -16.28 -9.97
CA GLU A 46 -15.68 -16.08 -8.64
C GLU A 46 -16.64 -14.89 -8.61
N LEU A 47 -16.34 -13.84 -9.39
CA LEU A 47 -17.20 -12.67 -9.52
C LEU A 47 -18.47 -13.00 -10.31
N GLU A 48 -18.33 -13.82 -11.36
CA GLU A 48 -19.43 -14.33 -12.19
C GLU A 48 -20.30 -15.34 -11.43
N ALA A 49 -19.69 -16.24 -10.66
CA ALA A 49 -20.42 -17.16 -9.79
C ALA A 49 -21.22 -16.39 -8.71
N ALA A 50 -20.64 -15.32 -8.16
CA ALA A 50 -21.33 -14.44 -7.22
C ALA A 50 -22.52 -13.70 -7.86
N ASP A 51 -22.43 -13.34 -9.14
CA ASP A 51 -23.57 -12.77 -9.88
C ASP A 51 -24.64 -13.83 -10.15
N ALA A 52 -24.25 -15.05 -10.52
CA ALA A 52 -25.17 -16.15 -10.83
C ALA A 52 -26.03 -16.56 -9.61
N ILE A 53 -25.47 -16.45 -8.39
CA ILE A 53 -26.18 -16.72 -7.13
C ILE A 53 -26.91 -15.49 -6.56
N GLY A 54 -26.90 -14.36 -7.28
CA GLY A 54 -27.64 -13.15 -6.90
C GLY A 54 -27.03 -12.34 -5.76
N MET A 55 -25.71 -12.40 -5.53
CA MET A 55 -25.06 -11.56 -4.52
C MET A 55 -25.11 -10.08 -4.90
N SER A 56 -25.43 -9.23 -3.93
CA SER A 56 -25.30 -7.78 -4.10
C SER A 56 -23.82 -7.37 -4.25
N LYS A 57 -23.58 -6.23 -4.93
CA LYS A 57 -22.22 -5.68 -5.12
C LYS A 57 -21.46 -5.53 -3.80
N TRP A 58 -22.16 -5.15 -2.73
CA TRP A 58 -21.58 -5.03 -1.38
C TRP A 58 -21.16 -6.37 -0.80
N GLN A 59 -22.00 -7.41 -0.90
CA GLN A 59 -21.66 -8.75 -0.43
C GLN A 59 -20.46 -9.33 -1.19
N LYS A 60 -20.42 -9.12 -2.51
CA LYS A 60 -19.29 -9.54 -3.35
C LYS A 60 -18.00 -8.86 -2.93
N LEU A 61 -18.04 -7.55 -2.72
CA LEU A 61 -16.88 -6.76 -2.29
C LEU A 61 -16.37 -7.22 -0.92
N THR A 62 -17.23 -7.37 0.08
CA THR A 62 -16.80 -7.68 1.45
C THR A 62 -16.47 -9.14 1.70
N ARG A 63 -17.13 -10.08 1.00
CA ARG A 63 -16.95 -11.52 1.25
C ARG A 63 -16.00 -12.21 0.28
N ILE A 64 -15.81 -11.65 -0.92
CA ILE A 64 -14.96 -12.25 -1.94
C ILE A 64 -13.77 -11.34 -2.20
N THR A 65 -14.01 -10.14 -2.72
CA THR A 65 -12.94 -9.27 -3.23
C THR A 65 -11.97 -8.80 -2.13
N LEU A 66 -12.47 -8.27 -1.01
CA LEU A 66 -11.66 -7.78 0.10
C LEU A 66 -10.77 -8.87 0.72
N PRO A 67 -11.31 -9.99 1.24
CA PRO A 67 -10.48 -11.01 1.88
C PRO A 67 -9.50 -11.67 0.90
N ARG A 68 -9.87 -11.83 -0.37
CA ARG A 68 -8.95 -12.33 -1.42
C ARG A 68 -7.81 -11.34 -1.69
N ALA A 69 -8.14 -10.08 -1.92
CA ALA A 69 -7.14 -9.03 -2.12
C ALA A 69 -6.20 -8.93 -0.91
N PHE A 70 -6.71 -8.96 0.32
CA PHE A 70 -5.87 -8.99 1.53
C PHE A 70 -4.94 -10.20 1.58
N GLY A 71 -5.42 -11.39 1.23
CA GLY A 71 -4.60 -12.60 1.17
C GLY A 71 -3.44 -12.50 0.17
N ILE A 72 -3.60 -11.73 -0.92
CA ILE A 72 -2.55 -11.49 -1.93
C ILE A 72 -1.62 -10.35 -1.50
N VAL A 73 -2.16 -9.28 -0.92
CA VAL A 73 -1.40 -8.09 -0.49
C VAL A 73 -0.49 -8.39 0.70
N VAL A 74 -0.93 -9.18 1.68
CA VAL A 74 -0.16 -9.49 2.90
C VAL A 74 1.22 -10.11 2.62
N PRO A 75 1.35 -11.18 1.81
CA PRO A 75 2.65 -11.75 1.48
C PRO A 75 3.50 -10.82 0.59
N ALA A 76 2.87 -10.09 -0.35
CA ALA A 76 3.57 -9.13 -1.20
C ALA A 76 4.18 -7.96 -0.40
N TYR A 77 3.41 -7.41 0.55
CA TYR A 77 3.88 -6.38 1.47
C TYR A 77 5.01 -6.88 2.39
N SER A 78 4.93 -8.13 2.86
CA SER A 78 5.98 -8.74 3.68
C SER A 78 7.31 -8.83 2.92
N ASN A 79 7.28 -9.17 1.62
CA ASN A 79 8.48 -9.16 0.78
C ASN A 79 9.09 -7.76 0.64
N GLU A 80 8.26 -6.74 0.48
CA GLU A 80 8.69 -5.33 0.39
C GLU A 80 9.43 -4.88 1.66
N VAL A 81 8.84 -5.18 2.83
CA VAL A 81 9.41 -4.86 4.14
C VAL A 81 10.74 -5.60 4.36
N ILE A 82 10.82 -6.88 3.97
CA ILE A 82 12.06 -7.66 4.04
C ILE A 82 13.13 -7.06 3.13
N PHE A 83 12.75 -6.58 1.93
CA PHE A 83 13.69 -5.94 1.01
C PHE A 83 14.23 -4.62 1.56
N MET A 84 13.36 -3.76 2.13
CA MET A 84 13.78 -2.54 2.84
C MET A 84 14.69 -2.85 4.05
N LEU A 85 14.37 -3.89 4.83
CA LEU A 85 15.20 -4.33 5.96
C LEU A 85 16.57 -4.85 5.51
N LYS A 86 16.63 -5.62 4.43
CA LYS A 86 17.91 -6.10 3.87
C LYS A 86 18.75 -4.95 3.30
N GLY A 87 18.13 -4.00 2.61
CA GLY A 87 18.79 -2.80 2.09
C GLY A 87 19.36 -1.91 3.19
N SER A 88 18.59 -1.72 4.28
CA SER A 88 19.07 -0.96 5.45
C SER A 88 20.19 -1.68 6.21
N ALA A 89 20.14 -3.02 6.33
CA ALA A 89 21.22 -3.79 6.94
C ALA A 89 22.53 -3.72 6.13
N LEU A 90 22.46 -3.77 4.80
CA LEU A 90 23.62 -3.58 3.93
C LEU A 90 24.17 -2.15 4.02
N ALA A 91 23.30 -1.15 4.02
CA ALA A 91 23.71 0.24 4.20
C ALA A 91 24.35 0.48 5.58
N SER A 92 23.86 -0.17 6.64
CA SER A 92 24.43 -0.11 7.98
C SER A 92 25.77 -0.83 8.11
N THR A 93 26.09 -1.78 7.23
CA THR A 93 27.37 -2.52 7.25
C THR A 93 28.48 -1.74 6.53
N ILE A 94 28.12 -0.79 5.66
CA ILE A 94 29.06 0.08 4.93
C ILE A 94 29.29 1.40 5.69
N ALA A 95 28.45 1.71 6.69
CA ALA A 95 28.55 2.91 7.55
C ALA A 95 29.52 2.74 8.72
#